data_AF-A0A7W1ART6-F1
#
_entry.id   AF-A0A7W1ART6-F1
#
_cell.length_a   1.000
_cell.length_b   1.000
_cell.length_c   1.000
_cell.angle_alpha   90.00
_cell.angle_beta   90.00
_cell.angle_gamma   90.00
#
_symmetry.space_group_name_H-M   'P 1'
#
loop_
_entity.id
_entity.type
_entity.pdbx_description
1 polymer ?
#
loop_
_entity_poly.entity_id
_entity_poly.type
_entity_poly.pdbx_seq_one_letter_code
_entity_poly.pdbx_strand_id
1 'polypeptide(L)' 'EVAVGLGSAAVAIEVFAWSERNADTSLSRALRRPGFEIQRIVGTREPTDEQLEVGRAALAEILRVEDEAGGASGA' A
#
# COMPACT_ATOMS: atom_id res chain seq x y z
N GLU A 1 7.46 -32.85 -9.80
CA GLU A 1 6.48 -31.77 -9.50
C GLU A 1 6.93 -30.89 -8.34
N VAL A 2 7.18 -31.44 -7.14
CA VAL A 2 7.66 -30.66 -5.98
C VAL A 2 8.94 -29.86 -6.26
N ALA A 3 9.94 -30.45 -6.91
CA ALA A 3 11.18 -29.75 -7.26
C ALA A 3 10.95 -28.57 -8.23
N VAL A 4 10.02 -28.71 -9.18
CA VAL A 4 9.64 -27.64 -10.11
C VAL A 4 8.91 -26.53 -9.35
N GLY A 5 8.01 -26.88 -8.43
CA GLY A 5 7.30 -25.92 -7.59
C GLY A 5 8.22 -25.14 -6.64
N LEU A 6 9.21 -25.81 -6.04
CA LEU A 6 10.21 -25.15 -5.20
C LEU A 6 11.12 -24.24 -6.02
N GLY A 7 11.55 -24.70 -7.20
CA GLY A 7 12.35 -23.90 -8.12
C GLY A 7 11.61 -22.65 -8.59
N SER A 8 10.32 -22.77 -8.96
CA SER A 8 9.53 -21.62 -9.39
C SER A 8 9.26 -20.64 -8.26
N ALA A 9 9.02 -21.12 -7.03
CA ALA A 9 8.86 -20.27 -5.86
C ALA A 9 10.14 -19.48 -5.55
N ALA A 10 11.31 -20.13 -5.59
CA ALA A 10 12.59 -19.47 -5.36
C ALA A 10 12.84 -18.35 -6.39
N VAL A 11 12.58 -18.61 -7.67
CA VAL A 11 12.68 -17.60 -8.73
C VAL A 11 11.73 -16.43 -8.47
N ALA A 12 10.48 -16.71 -8.10
CA ALA A 12 9.50 -15.67 -7.80
C ALA A 12 9.94 -14.76 -6.64
N ILE A 13 10.48 -15.34 -5.57
CA ILE A 13 11.01 -14.59 -4.41
C ILE A 13 12.16 -13.68 -4.83
N GLU A 14 13.10 -14.17 -5.64
CA GLU A 14 14.24 -13.37 -6.12
C GLU A 14 13.79 -12.22 -7.02
N VAL A 15 12.84 -12.45 -7.92
CA VAL A 15 12.25 -11.40 -8.77
C VAL A 15 11.58 -10.31 -7.92
N PHE A 16 10.89 -10.71 -6.84
CA PHE A 16 10.25 -9.77 -5.92
C PHE A 16 11.30 -8.94 -5.16
N ALA A 17 12.27 -9.61 -4.53
CA ALA A 17 13.35 -8.95 -3.79
C ALA A 17 14.19 -8.02 -4.69
N TRP A 18 14.48 -8.43 -5.93
CA TRP A 18 15.13 -7.57 -6.91
C TRP A 18 14.28 -6.34 -7.25
N SER A 19 12.97 -6.51 -7.43
CA SER A 19 12.05 -5.40 -7.76
C SER A 19 11.91 -4.38 -6.63
N GLU A 20 12.04 -4.79 -5.37
CA GLU A 20 12.08 -3.87 -4.22
C GLU A 20 13.36 -3.04 -4.20
N ARG A 21 14.51 -3.65 -4.49
CA ARG A 21 15.79 -2.93 -4.56
C ARG A 21 15.89 -2.02 -5.78
N ASN A 22 15.07 -2.23 -6.82
CA ASN A 22 15.10 -1.52 -8.10
C ASN A 22 13.76 -0.83 -8.42
N ALA A 23 13.07 -0.32 -7.40
CA ALA A 23 11.70 0.17 -7.48
C ALA A 23 11.45 1.22 -8.58
N ASP A 24 12.47 2.02 -8.92
CA ASP A 24 12.37 3.09 -9.91
C ASP A 24 12.55 2.65 -11.36
N THR A 25 12.89 1.39 -11.60
CA THR A 25 13.04 0.88 -12.97
C THR A 25 11.67 0.68 -13.64
N SER A 26 11.62 0.91 -14.96
CA SER A 26 10.39 0.68 -15.73
C SER A 26 9.89 -0.76 -15.63
N LEU A 27 10.81 -1.73 -15.49
CA LEU A 27 10.47 -3.15 -15.34
C LEU A 27 9.83 -3.44 -13.98
N SER A 28 10.40 -2.97 -12.87
CA SER A 28 9.83 -3.17 -11.54
C SER A 28 8.44 -2.52 -11.43
N ARG A 29 8.24 -1.35 -12.05
CA ARG A 29 6.92 -0.71 -12.16
C ARG A 29 5.93 -1.56 -12.96
N ALA A 30 6.36 -2.12 -14.09
CA ALA A 30 5.52 -3.00 -14.92
C ALA A 30 5.11 -4.28 -14.17
N LEU A 31 6.04 -4.94 -13.44
CA LEU A 31 5.76 -6.14 -12.66
C LEU A 31 4.73 -5.91 -11.55
N ARG A 32 4.71 -4.71 -10.95
CA ARG A 32 3.76 -4.35 -9.89
C ARG A 32 2.38 -3.94 -10.42
N ARG A 33 2.31 -3.48 -11.67
CA ARG A 33 1.08 -2.87 -12.23
C ARG A 33 -0.13 -3.82 -12.24
N PRO A 34 -0.01 -5.10 -12.64
CA PRO A 34 -1.15 -6.02 -12.63
C PRO A 34 -1.77 -6.17 -11.23
N GLY A 35 -0.94 -6.30 -10.20
CA GLY A 35 -1.42 -6.39 -8.81
C GLY A 35 -2.16 -5.14 -8.37
N PHE A 36 -1.64 -3.96 -8.70
CA PHE A 36 -2.30 -2.68 -8.43
C PHE A 36 -3.66 -2.58 -9.12
N GLU A 37 -3.76 -2.97 -10.39
CA GLU A 37 -5.03 -2.92 -11.13
C GLU A 37 -6.06 -3.91 -10.57
N ILE A 38 -5.63 -5.13 -10.19
CA ILE A 38 -6.50 -6.10 -9.54
C ILE A 38 -7.00 -5.55 -8.20
N GLN A 39 -6.13 -4.96 -7.38
CA GLN A 39 -6.52 -4.32 -6.13
C GLN A 39 -7.53 -3.21 -6.39
N ARG A 40 -7.26 -2.30 -7.33
CA ARG A 40 -8.16 -1.20 -7.69
C ARG A 40 -9.53 -1.67 -8.15
N ILE A 41 -9.59 -2.72 -8.96
CA ILE A 41 -10.84 -3.19 -9.58
C ILE A 41 -11.64 -4.10 -8.64
N VAL A 42 -10.95 -4.96 -7.88
CA VAL A 42 -11.57 -6.06 -7.12
C VAL A 42 -11.52 -5.84 -5.60
N GLY A 43 -10.42 -5.27 -5.09
CA GLY A 43 -10.12 -5.22 -3.66
C GLY A 43 -10.46 -3.91 -2.96
N THR A 44 -10.27 -2.77 -3.62
CA THR A 44 -10.44 -1.42 -3.06
C THR A 44 -11.33 -0.61 -3.99
N ARG A 45 -12.65 -0.76 -3.84
CA ARG A 45 -13.60 0.18 -4.44
C ARG A 45 -13.33 1.57 -3.86
N GLU A 46 -13.33 2.59 -4.72
CA GLU A 46 -13.28 3.97 -4.26
C GLU A 46 -14.46 4.20 -3.30
N PRO A 47 -14.23 4.74 -2.09
CA PRO A 47 -15.31 4.98 -1.15
C PRO A 47 -16.30 5.99 -1.74
N THR A 48 -17.58 5.82 -1.44
CA THR A 48 -18.59 6.83 -1.81
C THR A 48 -18.29 8.17 -1.12
N ASP A 49 -18.82 9.27 -1.66
CA ASP A 49 -18.60 10.60 -1.09
C ASP A 49 -19.01 10.68 0.39
N GLU A 50 -20.09 9.99 0.77
CA GLU A 50 -20.56 9.88 2.16
C GLU A 50 -19.55 9.14 3.06
N GLN A 51 -18.95 8.06 2.56
CA GLN A 51 -17.92 7.31 3.29
C GLN A 51 -16.61 8.09 3.43
N LEU A 52 -16.24 8.84 2.38
CA LEU A 52 -15.08 9.74 2.45
C LEU A 52 -15.30 10.84 3.49
N GLU A 53 -16.53 11.32 3.66
CA GLU A 53 -16.83 12.36 4.65
C GLU A 53 -16.63 11.87 6.09
N VAL A 54 -17.01 10.63 6.39
CA VAL A 54 -16.70 10.00 7.69
C VAL A 54 -15.19 9.97 7.94
N GLY A 55 -14.41 9.59 6.91
CA GLY A 55 -12.95 9.58 6.99
C GLY A 55 -12.36 10.97 7.23
N ARG A 56 -12.87 12.00 6.53
CA ARG A 56 -12.45 13.40 6.71
C ARG A 56 -12.78 13.92 8.10
N ALA A 57 -13.98 13.66 8.61
CA ALA A 57 -14.39 14.06 9.95
C ALA A 57 -13.51 13.41 11.03
N ALA A 58 -13.23 12.10 10.89
CA ALA A 58 -12.34 11.40 11.81
C ALA A 58 -10.91 11.96 11.79
N LEU A 59 -10.36 12.22 10.59
CA LEU A 59 -9.03 12.80 10.44
C LEU A 59 -8.93 14.20 11.07
N ALA A 60 -9.94 15.05 10.87
CA ALA A 60 -9.98 16.39 11.46
C ALA A 60 -9.93 16.35 12.99
N GLU A 61 -10.64 15.40 13.60
CA GLU A 61 -10.66 15.24 15.06
C GLU A 61 -9.32 14.71 15.60
N ILE A 62 -8.69 13.76 14.91
CA ILE A 62 -7.35 13.27 15.29
C ILE A 62 -6.35 14.43 15.32
N LEU A 63 -6.32 15.24 14.26
CA LEU A 63 -5.41 16.38 14.18
C LEU A 63 -5.68 17.42 15.26
N ARG A 64 -6.96 17.69 15.59
CA ARG A 64 -7.32 18.60 16.69
C ARG A 64 -6.74 18.12 18.03
N VAL A 65 -6.88 16.83 18.32
CA VAL A 65 -6.35 16.22 19.55
C VAL A 65 -4.81 16.20 19.56
N GLU A 66 -4.18 15.93 18.42
CA GLU A 66 -2.72 15.97 18.28
C GLU A 66 -2.17 17.38 18.52
N ASP A 67 -2.82 18.42 17.98
CA ASP A 67 -2.44 19.82 18.21
C ASP A 67 -2.57 20.20 19.70
N GLU A 68 -3.64 19.74 20.37
CA GLU A 68 -3.86 19.98 21.81
C GLU A 68 -2.85 19.22 22.69
N ALA A 69 -2.53 17.97 22.33
CA ALA A 69 -1.54 17.16 23.02
C ALA A 69 -0.10 17.64 22.78
N GLY A 70 0.20 18.09 21.55
CA GLY A 70 1.48 18.69 21.16
C GLY A 70 1.70 20.06 21.78
N GLY A 71 0.64 20.83 22.00
CA GLY A 71 0.67 22.09 22.76
C GLY A 71 1.00 21.92 24.25
N ALA A 72 0.75 20.75 24.83
CA ALA A 72 1.08 20.43 26.22
C ALA A 72 2.50 19.85 26.41
N SER A 73 3.17 19.40 25.34
CA SER A 73 4.54 18.89 25.37
C SER A 73 5.60 19.94 25.05
N GLY A 74 5.19 21.15 24.61
CA GLY A 74 6.08 22.25 24.22
C GLY A 74 6.08 23.45 25.16
N ALA A 75 5.44 23.37 26.34
CA ALA A 75 5.40 24.42 27.36
C ALA A 75 6.09 23.98 28.66
#